data_AF-A0A165PBD8-F1
#
_entry.id   AF-A0A165PBD8-F1
#
_cell.length_a   1.000
_cell.length_b   1.000
_cell.length_c   1.000
_cell.angle_alpha   90.00
_cell.angle_beta   90.00
_cell.angle_gamma   90.00
#
_symmetry.space_group_name_H-M   'P 1'
#
loop_
_entity.id
_entity.type
_entity.pdbx_description
1 polymer ?
#
loop_
_entity_poly.entity_id
_entity_poly.type
_entity_poly.pdbx_seq_one_letter_code
_entity_poly.pdbx_strand_id
1 'polypeptide(L)'
;MPKLRVLNLRMSLGKGVDWRVLHLWPEGYEAQFPWPELEDLTVPFPSPEDQIYSHLPISMRRLSLRCSPHYCFHLWEAERLYHLRFPILYASEMLEIFAKINAPYLDYLQLEYRADAAEDDLLKCLVQKFPRLTFLVIHRFQSVRASNVTVDDIALRLSEFRHLITLRAHLDFCANDKVMKTLRETAAILVDKLALQDMVNGDGKWRLTQRGTRRSLHSSFDLRIQRPRTVALHAPLFK
;
A
#
# COMPACT_ATOMS: atom_id res chain seq x y z
N MET A 1 22.72 16.74 0.50
CA MET A 1 23.21 15.45 1.04
C MET A 1 23.07 14.40 -0.06
N PRO A 2 23.98 14.37 -1.04
CA PRO A 2 23.79 13.58 -2.28
C PRO A 2 23.74 12.06 -2.06
N LYS A 3 24.40 11.58 -1.00
CA LYS A 3 24.45 10.15 -0.61
C LYS A 3 23.30 9.71 0.32
N LEU A 4 22.25 10.53 0.46
CA LEU A 4 21.10 10.17 1.29
C LEU A 4 20.33 9.03 0.62
N ARG A 5 20.29 7.87 1.27
CA ARG A 5 19.60 6.67 0.76
C ARG A 5 18.23 6.45 1.39
N VAL A 6 17.99 7.00 2.58
CA VAL A 6 16.75 6.77 3.34
C VAL A 6 16.25 8.10 3.89
N LEU A 7 15.01 8.45 3.57
CA LEU A 7 14.31 9.61 4.12
C LEU A 7 12.95 9.17 4.67
N ASN A 8 12.86 9.10 6.00
CA ASN A 8 11.64 8.68 6.68
C ASN A 8 11.05 9.83 7.46
N LEU A 9 10.04 10.48 6.88
CA LEU A 9 9.33 11.57 7.53
C LEU A 9 8.14 11.01 8.30
N ARG A 10 8.07 11.35 9.59
CA ARG A 10 6.98 10.95 10.50
C ARG A 10 6.57 12.16 11.30
N MET A 11 5.39 12.69 10.97
CA MET A 11 4.82 13.85 11.64
C MET A 11 3.35 13.59 11.87
N SER A 12 2.81 14.12 12.96
CA SER A 12 1.39 14.11 13.29
C SER A 12 0.77 15.45 12.92
N LEU A 13 -0.41 15.42 12.30
CA LEU A 13 -1.10 16.63 11.89
C LEU A 13 -2.12 17.06 12.96
N GLY A 14 -1.90 18.23 13.56
CA GLY A 14 -2.85 18.81 14.51
C GLY A 14 -4.10 19.36 13.83
N LYS A 15 -5.19 19.49 14.60
CA LYS A 15 -6.41 20.18 14.15
C LYS A 15 -6.10 21.62 13.76
N GLY A 16 -6.61 22.05 12.60
CA GLY A 16 -6.43 23.42 12.08
C GLY A 16 -5.20 23.60 11.18
N VAL A 17 -4.30 22.63 11.11
CA VAL A 17 -3.20 22.66 10.13
C VAL A 17 -3.73 22.26 8.76
N ASP A 18 -3.42 23.06 7.75
CA ASP A 18 -3.61 22.66 6.35
C ASP A 18 -2.47 21.71 5.98
N TRP A 19 -2.82 20.50 5.55
CA TRP A 19 -1.83 19.50 5.15
C TRP A 19 -1.39 19.68 3.71
N ARG A 20 -2.17 20.41 2.89
CA ARG A 20 -1.86 20.67 1.49
C ARG A 20 -0.65 21.57 1.31
N VAL A 21 -0.14 22.18 2.38
CA VAL A 21 1.11 22.96 2.36
C VAL A 21 2.33 22.12 2.77
N LEU A 22 2.16 20.85 3.12
CA LEU A 22 3.25 19.95 3.53
C LEU A 22 3.96 19.30 2.34
N HIS A 23 4.13 20.04 1.25
CA HIS A 23 4.86 19.57 0.08
C HIS A 23 6.35 19.49 0.36
N LEU A 24 6.95 18.36 0.02
CA LEU A 24 8.39 18.17 0.05
C LEU A 24 9.05 18.84 -1.15
N TRP A 25 8.33 18.91 -2.27
CA TRP A 25 8.72 19.61 -3.48
C TRP A 25 7.54 20.43 -4.03
N PRO A 26 7.36 21.67 -3.56
CA PRO A 26 6.23 22.49 -3.98
C PRO A 26 6.31 22.85 -5.47
N GLU A 27 5.16 23.14 -6.06
CA GLU A 27 5.07 23.58 -7.44
C GLU A 27 5.90 24.84 -7.71
N GLY A 28 6.62 24.85 -8.84
CA GLY A 28 7.49 25.95 -9.24
C GLY A 28 8.85 25.97 -8.52
N TYR A 29 9.15 24.98 -7.67
CA TYR A 29 10.47 24.86 -7.07
C TYR A 29 11.49 24.31 -8.08
N GLU A 30 12.20 25.22 -8.75
CA GLU A 30 13.23 24.91 -9.73
C GLU A 30 14.58 24.66 -9.04
N ALA A 31 14.84 23.40 -8.69
CA ALA A 31 16.13 22.95 -8.19
C ALA A 31 16.49 21.56 -8.72
N GLN A 32 17.77 21.20 -8.66
CA GLN A 32 18.17 19.81 -8.87
C GLN A 32 17.71 18.96 -7.69
N PHE A 33 17.19 17.76 -7.97
CA PHE A 33 16.75 16.86 -6.91
C PHE A 33 17.94 16.50 -6.00
N PRO A 34 17.86 16.79 -4.68
CA PRO A 34 19.02 16.79 -3.79
C PRO A 34 19.50 15.40 -3.35
N TRP A 35 18.72 14.35 -3.68
CA TRP A 35 18.94 12.98 -3.21
C TRP A 35 18.94 11.96 -4.38
N PRO A 36 19.92 12.03 -5.31
CA PRO A 36 19.97 11.14 -6.46
C PRO A 36 20.13 9.65 -6.08
N GLU A 37 20.65 9.36 -4.88
CA GLU A 37 20.85 7.99 -4.36
C GLU A 37 19.70 7.51 -3.46
N LEU A 38 18.56 8.22 -3.41
CA LEU A 38 17.45 7.86 -2.52
C LEU A 38 16.82 6.50 -2.89
N GLU A 39 16.79 5.58 -1.94
CA GLU A 39 16.25 4.23 -2.10
C GLU A 39 14.95 4.02 -1.31
N ASP A 40 14.81 4.67 -0.15
CA ASP A 40 13.65 4.53 0.74
C ASP A 40 13.07 5.90 1.10
N LEU A 41 11.79 6.09 0.80
CA LEU A 41 11.04 7.31 1.11
C LEU A 41 9.73 6.98 1.83
N THR A 42 9.53 7.60 2.98
CA THR A 42 8.22 7.68 3.64
C THR A 42 7.71 9.11 3.60
N VAL A 43 6.56 9.32 2.93
CA VAL A 43 5.86 10.60 2.86
C VAL A 43 4.61 10.55 3.76
N PRO A 44 4.58 11.30 4.86
CA PRO A 44 3.40 11.47 5.69
C PRO A 44 2.42 12.42 4.97
N PHE A 45 1.14 12.07 4.94
CA PHE A 45 0.09 12.91 4.34
C PHE A 45 0.39 13.27 2.87
N PRO A 46 0.56 12.25 1.99
CA PRO A 46 0.89 12.48 0.60
C PRO A 46 -0.14 13.40 -0.09
N SER A 47 0.32 14.29 -0.97
CA SER A 47 -0.52 15.23 -1.74
C SER A 47 -0.30 15.02 -3.23
N PRO A 48 -1.33 14.86 -4.07
CA PRO A 48 -1.17 14.77 -5.51
C PRO A 48 -0.38 15.95 -6.10
N GLU A 49 -0.49 17.13 -5.51
CA GLU A 49 0.14 18.37 -5.96
C GLU A 49 1.66 18.43 -5.69
N ASP A 50 2.18 17.56 -4.81
CA ASP A 50 3.61 17.53 -4.50
C ASP A 50 4.40 17.00 -5.71
N GLN A 51 5.34 17.79 -6.21
CA GLN A 51 6.11 17.43 -7.40
C GLN A 51 7.21 16.41 -7.08
N ILE A 52 7.43 16.05 -5.81
CA ILE A 52 8.47 15.10 -5.42
C ILE A 52 8.33 13.78 -6.19
N TYR A 53 7.09 13.36 -6.47
CA TYR A 53 6.80 12.10 -7.16
C TYR A 53 7.34 12.04 -8.59
N SER A 54 7.45 13.19 -9.27
CA SER A 54 8.05 13.31 -10.60
C SER A 54 9.58 13.30 -10.57
N HIS A 55 10.19 13.53 -9.40
CA HIS A 55 11.63 13.66 -9.22
C HIS A 55 12.28 12.45 -8.53
N LEU A 56 11.49 11.43 -8.21
CA LEU A 56 12.00 10.22 -7.56
C LEU A 56 13.09 9.57 -8.42
N PRO A 57 14.25 9.23 -7.84
CA PRO A 57 15.35 8.68 -8.60
C PRO A 57 15.10 7.22 -8.95
N ILE A 58 15.73 6.75 -10.02
CA ILE A 58 15.62 5.36 -10.47
C ILE A 58 16.12 4.36 -9.42
N SER A 59 16.99 4.78 -8.50
CA SER A 59 17.50 3.98 -7.37
C SER A 59 16.40 3.59 -6.37
N MET A 60 15.23 4.23 -6.41
CA MET A 60 14.12 3.98 -5.51
C MET A 60 13.71 2.50 -5.44
N ARG A 61 13.65 1.98 -4.22
CA ARG A 61 13.27 0.60 -3.89
C ARG A 61 12.02 0.53 -3.02
N ARG A 62 11.86 1.49 -2.12
CA ARG A 62 10.86 1.46 -1.06
C ARG A 62 10.12 2.79 -1.00
N LEU A 63 8.80 2.73 -1.10
CA LEU A 63 7.95 3.91 -1.02
C LEU A 63 6.78 3.65 -0.06
N SER A 64 6.56 4.58 0.86
CA SER A 64 5.44 4.55 1.79
C SER A 64 4.64 5.84 1.71
N LEU A 65 3.41 5.76 1.20
CA LEU A 65 2.46 6.87 1.04
C LEU A 65 1.30 6.66 2.01
N ARG A 66 1.34 7.35 3.16
CA ARG A 66 0.49 7.00 4.30
C ARG A 66 0.41 8.11 5.33
N CYS A 67 -0.59 8.07 6.20
CA CYS A 67 -0.62 8.99 7.32
C CYS A 67 0.27 8.50 8.49
N SER A 68 0.64 9.45 9.35
CA SER A 68 1.38 9.21 10.58
C SER A 68 0.73 10.02 11.72
N PRO A 69 0.27 9.40 12.82
CA PRO A 69 0.11 7.97 13.01
C PRO A 69 -0.86 7.36 11.96
N HIS A 70 -0.80 6.04 11.78
CA HIS A 70 -1.71 5.34 10.87
C HIS A 70 -3.19 5.61 11.23
N TYR A 71 -4.05 5.72 10.22
CA TYR A 71 -5.46 5.97 10.46
C TYR A 71 -6.15 4.83 11.20
N CYS A 72 -5.68 3.59 11.07
CA CYS A 72 -6.20 2.48 11.85
C CYS A 72 -6.08 2.71 13.37
N PHE A 73 -5.08 3.47 13.83
CA PHE A 73 -4.99 3.84 15.24
C PHE A 73 -6.13 4.77 15.67
N HIS A 74 -6.59 5.68 14.81
CA HIS A 74 -7.76 6.50 15.10
C HIS A 74 -9.02 5.63 15.25
N LEU A 75 -9.16 4.54 14.48
CA LEU A 75 -10.29 3.61 14.61
C LEU A 75 -10.26 2.80 15.93
N TRP A 76 -9.09 2.65 16.54
CA TRP A 76 -8.90 1.89 17.78
C TRP A 76 -8.84 2.77 19.03
N GLU A 77 -8.31 3.99 18.91
CA GLU A 77 -8.03 4.93 20.00
C GLU A 77 -8.60 6.33 19.70
N ALA A 78 -9.83 6.38 19.17
CA ALA A 78 -10.50 7.63 18.75
C ALA A 78 -10.46 8.72 19.84
N GLU A 79 -10.69 8.34 21.10
CA GLU A 79 -10.67 9.25 22.25
C GLU A 79 -9.30 9.86 22.53
N ARG A 80 -8.20 9.21 22.12
CA ARG A 80 -6.83 9.75 22.31
C ARG A 80 -6.37 10.60 21.14
N LEU A 81 -6.91 10.34 19.95
CA LEU A 81 -6.42 10.93 18.70
C LEU A 81 -7.39 11.96 18.08
N TYR A 82 -8.44 12.36 18.79
CA TYR A 82 -9.46 13.32 18.32
C TYR A 82 -8.91 14.71 17.92
N HIS A 83 -7.75 15.08 18.45
CA HIS A 83 -7.08 16.34 18.17
C HIS A 83 -6.21 16.28 16.90
N LEU A 84 -6.02 15.07 16.35
CA LEU A 84 -5.25 14.85 15.13
C LEU A 84 -6.16 14.81 13.90
N ARG A 85 -5.56 15.13 12.76
CA ARG A 85 -6.15 14.98 11.44
C ARG A 85 -5.49 13.84 10.68
N PHE A 86 -6.32 13.15 9.90
CA PHE A 86 -5.91 12.01 9.07
C PHE A 86 -6.43 12.21 7.65
N PRO A 87 -5.84 13.15 6.88
CA PRO A 87 -6.17 13.31 5.47
C PRO A 87 -5.66 12.08 4.72
N ILE A 88 -6.56 11.14 4.50
CA ILE A 88 -6.31 9.97 3.66
C ILE A 88 -6.84 10.31 2.27
N LEU A 89 -5.98 10.14 1.27
CA LEU A 89 -6.32 10.34 -0.13
C LEU A 89 -7.37 9.34 -0.59
N TYR A 90 -8.24 9.76 -1.50
CA TYR A 90 -9.07 8.85 -2.27
C TYR A 90 -8.23 8.05 -3.29
N ALA A 91 -8.78 6.96 -3.80
CA ALA A 91 -8.09 6.16 -4.81
C ALA A 91 -7.79 6.98 -6.08
N SER A 92 -8.69 7.90 -6.47
CA SER A 92 -8.45 8.84 -7.57
C SER A 92 -7.21 9.72 -7.35
N GLU A 93 -7.05 10.28 -6.15
CA GLU A 93 -5.93 11.15 -5.79
C GLU A 93 -4.62 10.35 -5.71
N MET A 94 -4.67 9.13 -5.19
CA MET A 94 -3.51 8.22 -5.18
C MET A 94 -3.08 7.83 -6.61
N LEU A 95 -4.03 7.66 -7.52
CA LEU A 95 -3.75 7.35 -8.92
C LEU A 95 -3.02 8.51 -9.62
N GLU A 96 -3.36 9.77 -9.31
CA GLU A 96 -2.63 10.95 -9.80
C GLU A 96 -1.17 10.95 -9.34
N ILE A 97 -0.90 10.54 -8.10
CA ILE A 97 0.47 10.36 -7.61
C ILE A 97 1.19 9.28 -8.42
N PHE A 98 0.54 8.13 -8.63
CA PHE A 98 1.14 7.02 -9.38
C PHE A 98 1.48 7.39 -10.81
N ALA A 99 0.65 8.23 -11.46
CA ALA A 99 0.92 8.71 -12.80
C ALA A 99 2.29 9.42 -12.90
N LYS A 100 2.71 10.13 -11.84
CA LYS A 100 3.96 10.90 -11.78
C LYS A 100 5.19 10.06 -11.48
N ILE A 101 5.03 8.96 -10.75
CA ILE A 101 6.16 8.14 -10.29
C ILE A 101 6.83 7.40 -11.46
N ASN A 102 8.15 7.51 -11.55
CA ASN A 102 8.98 6.67 -12.41
C ASN A 102 10.03 5.90 -11.58
N ALA A 103 9.59 4.82 -10.94
CA ALA A 103 10.44 3.96 -10.08
C ALA A 103 10.32 2.49 -10.53
N PRO A 104 10.91 2.10 -11.67
CA PRO A 104 10.75 0.75 -12.25
C PRO A 104 11.34 -0.37 -11.38
N TYR A 105 12.14 0.00 -10.38
CA TYR A 105 12.88 -0.87 -9.49
C TYR A 105 12.28 -0.97 -8.08
N LEU A 106 11.12 -0.36 -7.88
CA LEU A 106 10.38 -0.41 -6.62
C LEU A 106 10.00 -1.87 -6.29
N ASP A 107 10.45 -2.33 -5.12
CA ASP A 107 10.20 -3.69 -4.62
C ASP A 107 9.32 -3.72 -3.36
N TYR A 108 9.15 -2.57 -2.71
CA TYR A 108 8.31 -2.37 -1.54
C TYR A 108 7.41 -1.15 -1.74
N LEU A 109 6.11 -1.35 -1.55
CA LEU A 109 5.12 -0.27 -1.56
C LEU A 109 4.17 -0.39 -0.37
N GLN A 110 3.92 0.74 0.28
CA GLN A 110 2.90 0.86 1.32
C GLN A 110 1.95 2.02 1.00
N LEU A 111 0.64 1.76 1.08
CA LEU A 111 -0.42 2.68 0.73
C LEU A 111 -1.50 2.75 1.81
N GLU A 112 -2.02 3.95 2.02
CA GLU A 112 -3.28 4.17 2.71
C GLU A 112 -4.19 5.04 1.84
N TYR A 113 -5.38 4.54 1.52
CA TYR A 113 -6.32 5.27 0.67
C TYR A 113 -7.77 4.97 1.05
N ARG A 114 -8.67 5.88 0.66
CA ARG A 114 -10.11 5.73 0.72
C ARG A 114 -10.65 5.26 -0.62
N ALA A 115 -11.50 4.26 -0.60
CA ALA A 115 -12.11 3.75 -1.81
C ALA A 115 -13.06 4.78 -2.46
N ASP A 116 -12.98 4.91 -3.78
CA ASP A 116 -13.95 5.61 -4.62
C ASP A 116 -14.00 4.96 -6.01
N ALA A 117 -14.68 5.58 -6.97
CA ALA A 117 -14.94 5.01 -8.29
C ALA A 117 -13.65 4.68 -9.09
N ALA A 118 -12.51 5.29 -8.75
CA ALA A 118 -11.23 5.06 -9.43
C ALA A 118 -10.42 3.88 -8.84
N GLU A 119 -10.95 3.16 -7.85
CA GLU A 119 -10.21 2.11 -7.15
C GLU A 119 -9.72 0.98 -8.08
N ASP A 120 -10.54 0.50 -9.01
CA ASP A 120 -10.11 -0.54 -9.96
C ASP A 120 -8.96 -0.05 -10.84
N ASP A 121 -8.98 1.21 -11.25
CA ASP A 121 -7.92 1.81 -12.07
C ASP A 121 -6.63 2.04 -11.27
N LEU A 122 -6.74 2.41 -10.00
CA LEU A 122 -5.59 2.44 -9.08
C LEU A 122 -4.93 1.06 -8.98
N LEU A 123 -5.71 0.00 -8.80
CA LEU A 123 -5.20 -1.37 -8.67
C LEU A 123 -4.55 -1.87 -9.97
N LYS A 124 -5.13 -1.58 -11.13
CA LYS A 124 -4.50 -1.88 -12.43
C LYS A 124 -3.18 -1.12 -12.60
N CYS A 125 -3.19 0.18 -12.31
CA CYS A 125 -2.01 1.03 -12.44
C CYS A 125 -0.87 0.53 -11.54
N LEU A 126 -1.19 0.09 -10.32
CA LEU A 126 -0.25 -0.48 -9.36
C LEU A 126 0.49 -1.70 -9.93
N VAL A 127 -0.22 -2.64 -10.56
CA VAL A 127 0.37 -3.82 -11.22
C VAL A 127 1.25 -3.41 -12.41
N GLN A 128 0.76 -2.49 -13.23
CA GLN A 128 1.42 -2.08 -14.46
C GLN A 128 2.70 -1.27 -14.20
N LYS A 129 2.67 -0.33 -13.25
CA LYS A 129 3.81 0.57 -12.98
C LYS A 129 4.88 -0.06 -12.10
N PHE A 130 4.51 -0.99 -11.24
CA PHE A 130 5.44 -1.57 -10.26
C PHE A 130 5.55 -3.10 -10.37
N PRO A 131 5.86 -3.64 -11.57
CA PRO A 131 5.81 -5.08 -11.81
C PRO A 131 6.79 -5.89 -10.94
N ARG A 132 7.81 -5.23 -10.37
CA ARG A 132 8.85 -5.85 -9.52
C ARG A 132 8.50 -5.87 -8.03
N LEU A 133 7.30 -5.43 -7.64
CA LEU A 133 6.91 -5.45 -6.23
C LEU A 133 7.00 -6.86 -5.67
N THR A 134 7.76 -6.97 -4.58
CA THR A 134 7.87 -8.19 -3.77
C THR A 134 7.13 -8.05 -2.45
N PHE A 135 6.88 -6.82 -2.01
CA PHE A 135 6.23 -6.52 -0.76
C PHE A 135 5.21 -5.39 -0.95
N LEU A 136 3.95 -5.66 -0.64
CA LEU A 136 2.86 -4.70 -0.74
C LEU A 136 2.12 -4.61 0.59
N VAL A 137 1.90 -3.38 1.06
CA VAL A 137 1.02 -3.08 2.20
C VAL A 137 -0.10 -2.17 1.72
N ILE A 138 -1.35 -2.61 1.86
CA ILE A 138 -2.54 -1.82 1.52
C ILE A 138 -3.38 -1.64 2.78
N HIS A 139 -3.66 -0.39 3.14
CA HIS A 139 -4.77 -0.06 4.03
C HIS A 139 -5.84 0.69 3.24
N ARG A 140 -6.87 -0.05 2.86
CA ARG A 140 -8.06 0.45 2.17
C ARG A 140 -9.12 0.78 3.19
N PHE A 141 -9.58 2.02 3.18
CA PHE A 141 -10.68 2.49 4.03
C PHE A 141 -11.95 2.70 3.21
N GLN A 142 -13.10 2.45 3.84
CA GLN A 142 -14.38 2.82 3.25
C GLN A 142 -14.46 4.34 3.10
N SER A 143 -15.20 4.78 2.07
CA SER A 143 -15.57 6.18 1.92
C SER A 143 -17.05 6.34 1.59
N VAL A 144 -17.55 7.57 1.71
CA VAL A 144 -18.92 7.94 1.31
C VAL A 144 -19.04 7.95 -0.22
N ARG A 145 -17.93 8.14 -0.94
CA ARG A 145 -17.88 7.93 -2.39
C ARG A 145 -18.00 6.43 -2.64
N ALA A 146 -19.00 6.04 -3.42
CA ALA A 146 -19.21 4.64 -3.74
C ALA A 146 -17.98 4.06 -4.48
N SER A 147 -17.54 2.89 -4.04
CA SER A 147 -16.67 2.00 -4.82
C SER A 147 -17.44 0.70 -5.03
N ASN A 148 -17.44 0.21 -6.26
CA ASN A 148 -18.05 -1.07 -6.62
C ASN A 148 -17.04 -2.22 -6.58
N VAL A 149 -15.78 -1.94 -6.19
CA VAL A 149 -14.71 -2.94 -6.17
C VAL A 149 -14.91 -3.86 -4.98
N THR A 150 -15.10 -5.13 -5.28
CA THR A 150 -15.24 -6.20 -4.29
C THR A 150 -13.88 -6.74 -3.86
N VAL A 151 -13.88 -7.57 -2.82
CA VAL A 151 -12.69 -8.32 -2.43
C VAL A 151 -12.15 -9.19 -3.57
N ASP A 152 -13.04 -9.85 -4.31
CA ASP A 152 -12.67 -10.71 -5.43
C ASP A 152 -11.96 -9.90 -6.53
N ASP A 153 -12.43 -8.69 -6.82
CA ASP A 153 -11.79 -7.78 -7.77
C ASP A 153 -10.39 -7.39 -7.31
N ILE A 154 -10.23 -7.01 -6.03
CA ILE A 154 -8.91 -6.71 -5.44
C ILE A 154 -8.00 -7.94 -5.55
N ALA A 155 -8.49 -9.12 -5.17
CA ALA A 155 -7.72 -10.35 -5.22
C ALA A 155 -7.27 -10.70 -6.63
N LEU A 156 -8.16 -10.54 -7.61
CA LEU A 156 -7.86 -10.75 -9.02
C LEU A 156 -6.79 -9.79 -9.52
N ARG A 157 -6.90 -8.49 -9.21
CA ARG A 157 -5.89 -7.49 -9.61
C ARG A 157 -4.54 -7.78 -8.97
N LEU A 158 -4.53 -8.03 -7.66
CA LEU A 158 -3.28 -8.29 -6.95
C LEU A 158 -2.64 -9.62 -7.32
N SER A 159 -3.40 -10.59 -7.84
CA SER A 159 -2.81 -11.82 -8.34
C SER A 159 -1.89 -11.55 -9.53
N GLU A 160 -2.22 -10.58 -10.39
CA GLU A 160 -1.43 -10.23 -11.58
C GLU A 160 0.06 -9.92 -11.29
N PHE A 161 0.43 -9.60 -10.04
CA PHE A 161 1.83 -9.53 -9.64
C PHE A 161 2.56 -10.87 -9.68
N ARG A 162 3.55 -10.96 -10.57
CA ARG A 162 4.40 -12.15 -10.72
C ARG A 162 5.46 -12.30 -9.62
N HIS A 163 5.87 -11.19 -9.01
CA HIS A 163 6.98 -11.18 -8.06
C HIS A 163 6.53 -10.91 -6.61
N LEU A 164 5.23 -10.76 -6.35
CA LEU A 164 4.73 -10.41 -5.03
C LEU A 164 4.90 -11.58 -4.06
N ILE A 165 5.82 -11.43 -3.11
CA ILE A 165 6.13 -12.43 -2.09
C ILE A 165 5.29 -12.19 -0.84
N THR A 166 5.10 -10.93 -0.44
CA THR A 166 4.39 -10.57 0.79
C THR A 166 3.30 -9.55 0.51
N LEU A 167 2.07 -9.90 0.86
CA LEU A 167 0.95 -8.98 0.92
C LEU A 167 0.55 -8.77 2.38
N ARG A 168 0.42 -7.50 2.78
CA ARG A 168 -0.27 -7.09 4.00
C ARG A 168 -1.48 -6.25 3.63
N ALA A 169 -2.66 -6.69 4.00
CA ALA A 169 -3.89 -6.00 3.63
C ALA A 169 -4.76 -5.74 4.86
N HIS A 170 -5.15 -4.48 5.01
CA HIS A 170 -6.28 -4.03 5.82
C HIS A 170 -7.35 -3.53 4.86
N LEU A 171 -8.45 -4.28 4.75
CA LEU A 171 -9.55 -3.94 3.85
C LEU A 171 -10.81 -3.67 4.67
N ASP A 172 -11.22 -2.42 4.71
CA ASP A 172 -12.46 -1.97 5.36
C ASP A 172 -13.60 -1.91 4.33
N PHE A 173 -14.63 -2.73 4.51
CA PHE A 173 -15.82 -2.80 3.65
C PHE A 173 -17.09 -2.47 4.47
N CYS A 174 -18.11 -1.93 3.81
CA CYS A 174 -19.34 -1.51 4.49
C CYS A 174 -20.07 -2.68 5.18
N ALA A 175 -20.61 -2.43 6.37
CA ALA A 175 -21.21 -3.42 7.28
C ALA A 175 -22.50 -4.13 6.79
N ASN A 176 -22.94 -3.91 5.54
CA ASN A 176 -24.04 -4.68 4.97
C ASN A 176 -23.64 -6.12 4.61
N ASP A 177 -22.35 -6.41 4.52
CA ASP A 177 -21.85 -7.77 4.37
C ASP A 177 -21.59 -8.39 5.74
N LYS A 178 -22.53 -9.21 6.22
CA LYS A 178 -22.41 -10.19 7.33
C LYS A 178 -20.99 -10.28 7.94
N VAL A 179 -20.73 -9.35 8.88
CA VAL A 179 -19.43 -8.72 9.24
C VAL A 179 -18.34 -9.63 9.84
N MET A 180 -18.49 -10.95 9.87
CA MET A 180 -17.43 -11.85 10.35
C MET A 180 -17.22 -13.11 9.50
N LYS A 181 -18.14 -13.43 8.59
CA LYS A 181 -18.00 -14.59 7.69
C LYS A 181 -17.07 -14.26 6.51
N THR A 182 -17.12 -13.00 6.08
CA THR A 182 -16.35 -12.42 4.98
C THR A 182 -14.84 -12.44 5.20
N LEU A 183 -14.30 -12.56 6.42
CA LEU A 183 -12.86 -12.40 6.66
C LEU A 183 -12.04 -13.62 6.26
N ARG A 184 -12.48 -14.81 6.71
CA ARG A 184 -11.87 -16.07 6.27
C ARG A 184 -12.16 -16.29 4.81
N GLU A 185 -13.36 -15.92 4.35
CA GLU A 185 -13.73 -15.99 2.94
C GLU A 185 -12.85 -15.04 2.11
N THR A 186 -12.61 -13.80 2.53
CA THR A 186 -11.72 -12.82 1.89
C THR A 186 -10.28 -13.29 1.87
N ALA A 187 -9.78 -13.77 3.01
CA ALA A 187 -8.45 -14.32 3.11
C ALA A 187 -8.29 -15.57 2.24
N ALA A 188 -9.29 -16.44 2.21
CA ALA A 188 -9.32 -17.65 1.38
C ALA A 188 -9.41 -17.29 -0.10
N ILE A 189 -10.23 -16.32 -0.50
CA ILE A 189 -10.33 -15.80 -1.87
C ILE A 189 -8.98 -15.23 -2.30
N LEU A 190 -8.36 -14.38 -1.48
CA LEU A 190 -7.04 -13.83 -1.77
C LEU A 190 -6.00 -14.94 -1.92
N VAL A 191 -5.95 -15.88 -0.98
CA VAL A 191 -5.02 -17.02 -1.04
C VAL A 191 -5.29 -17.91 -2.25
N ASP A 192 -6.55 -18.21 -2.55
CA ASP A 192 -6.96 -19.10 -3.65
C ASP A 192 -6.65 -18.46 -5.00
N LYS A 193 -7.00 -17.19 -5.21
CA LYS A 193 -6.68 -16.45 -6.45
C LYS A 193 -5.16 -16.31 -6.64
N LEU A 194 -4.43 -15.98 -5.57
CA LEU A 194 -2.97 -15.91 -5.61
C LEU A 194 -2.34 -17.29 -5.86
N ALA A 195 -2.89 -18.37 -5.30
CA ALA A 195 -2.39 -19.73 -5.48
C ALA A 195 -2.73 -20.33 -6.85
N LEU A 196 -3.90 -20.03 -7.42
CA LEU A 196 -4.32 -20.46 -8.76
C LEU A 196 -3.34 -19.95 -9.81
N GLN A 197 -2.90 -18.69 -9.69
CA GLN A 197 -1.90 -18.14 -10.59
C GLN A 197 -0.53 -18.80 -10.43
N ASP A 198 -0.18 -19.22 -9.22
CA ASP A 198 1.08 -19.91 -8.93
C ASP A 198 1.08 -21.38 -9.38
N MET A 199 -0.07 -22.05 -9.36
CA MET A 199 -0.25 -23.40 -9.91
C MET A 199 -0.13 -23.41 -11.45
N VAL A 200 -0.59 -22.35 -12.13
CA VAL A 200 -0.36 -22.15 -13.56
C VAL A 200 1.14 -21.92 -13.86
N ASN A 201 1.90 -21.40 -12.90
CA ASN A 201 3.32 -21.08 -13.03
C ASN A 201 4.28 -22.08 -12.36
N GLY A 202 3.77 -23.13 -11.71
CA GLY A 202 4.55 -24.24 -11.14
C GLY A 202 5.17 -24.04 -9.75
N ASP A 203 4.79 -23.03 -8.96
CA ASP A 203 5.54 -22.66 -7.75
C ASP A 203 4.67 -22.22 -6.54
N GLY A 204 4.55 -23.07 -5.51
CA GLY A 204 4.36 -22.64 -4.10
C GLY A 204 2.94 -22.53 -3.51
N LYS A 205 2.83 -22.87 -2.21
CA LYS A 205 1.62 -22.78 -1.35
C LYS A 205 1.71 -21.58 -0.40
N TRP A 206 0.85 -20.58 -0.57
CA TRP A 206 0.81 -19.37 0.27
C TRP A 206 0.50 -19.66 1.75
N ARG A 207 1.20 -18.96 2.66
CA ARG A 207 0.90 -19.00 4.11
C ARG A 207 0.09 -17.78 4.51
N LEU A 208 -1.05 -18.04 5.14
CA LEU A 208 -1.91 -17.04 5.75
C LEU A 208 -1.60 -16.92 7.25
N THR A 209 -1.30 -15.70 7.69
CA THR A 209 -1.26 -15.36 9.12
C THR A 209 -2.22 -14.21 9.39
N GLN A 210 -3.18 -14.44 10.28
CA GLN A 210 -4.19 -13.45 10.68
C GLN A 210 -3.87 -12.94 12.08
N ARG A 211 -3.79 -11.62 12.25
CA ARG A 211 -3.73 -10.98 13.56
C ARG A 211 -4.98 -10.11 13.73
N GLY A 212 -5.92 -10.57 14.54
CA GLY A 212 -7.15 -9.84 14.87
C GLY A 212 -7.04 -9.20 16.25
N THR A 213 -7.33 -7.91 16.35
CA THR A 213 -7.52 -7.21 17.62
C THR A 213 -8.99 -6.80 17.76
N ARG A 214 -9.77 -7.54 18.56
CA ARG A 214 -11.11 -7.12 18.99
C ARG A 214 -10.96 -6.06 20.09
N ARG A 215 -10.98 -4.78 19.72
CA ARG A 215 -11.05 -3.69 20.72
C ARG A 215 -12.06 -2.58 20.42
N SER A 216 -12.80 -2.59 19.30
CA SER A 216 -13.89 -1.63 19.06
C SER A 216 -14.99 -2.18 18.14
N LEU A 217 -16.05 -1.39 17.93
CA LEU A 217 -17.17 -1.63 17.00
C LEU A 217 -16.75 -1.74 15.52
N HIS A 218 -15.45 -1.64 15.21
CA HIS A 218 -14.91 -1.79 13.86
C HIS A 218 -14.03 -3.03 13.80
N SER A 219 -14.38 -3.96 12.91
CA SER A 219 -13.64 -5.19 12.71
C SER A 219 -12.43 -4.89 11.81
N SER A 220 -11.28 -4.61 12.42
CA SER A 220 -10.03 -4.31 11.71
C SER A 220 -9.08 -5.51 11.75
N PHE A 221 -8.53 -5.87 10.59
CA PHE A 221 -7.63 -7.03 10.43
C PHE A 221 -6.40 -6.65 9.62
N ASP A 222 -5.26 -7.21 10.03
CA ASP A 222 -4.02 -7.23 9.26
C ASP A 222 -3.85 -8.66 8.72
N LEU A 223 -4.00 -8.78 7.41
CA LEU A 223 -3.86 -10.03 6.68
C LEU A 223 -2.44 -10.12 6.13
N ARG A 224 -1.61 -11.02 6.64
CA ARG A 224 -0.29 -11.27 6.06
C ARG A 224 -0.30 -12.58 5.29
N ILE A 225 -0.13 -12.46 3.97
CA ILE A 225 0.00 -13.58 3.04
C ILE A 225 1.43 -13.61 2.51
N GLN A 226 2.11 -14.76 2.60
CA GLN A 226 3.50 -14.91 2.16
C GLN A 226 3.70 -16.12 1.25
N ARG A 227 4.34 -15.94 0.09
CA ARG A 227 4.81 -17.06 -0.76
C ARG A 227 5.93 -17.81 -0.04
N PRO A 228 5.98 -19.14 -0.10
CA PRO A 228 7.14 -19.87 0.33
C PRO A 228 8.32 -19.49 -0.57
N ARG A 229 9.49 -19.24 0.01
CA ARG A 229 10.70 -19.09 -0.78
C ARG A 229 11.02 -20.45 -1.38
N THR A 230 11.05 -20.55 -2.71
CA THR A 230 11.66 -21.68 -3.41
C THR A 230 13.12 -21.68 -2.99
N VAL A 231 13.49 -22.57 -2.07
CA VAL A 231 14.90 -22.82 -1.77
C VAL A 231 15.42 -23.54 -3.00
N ALA A 232 16.15 -22.83 -3.86
CA ALA A 232 16.93 -23.50 -4.89
C ALA A 232 17.89 -24.45 -4.15
N LEU A 233 17.55 -25.73 -4.13
CA LEU A 233 18.48 -26.80 -3.82
C LEU A 233 19.52 -26.75 -4.93
N HIS A 234 20.59 -25.99 -4.71
CA HIS A 234 21.84 -26.21 -5.44
C HIS A 234 22.25 -27.65 -5.16
N ALA A 235 21.97 -28.54 -6.11
CA ALA A 235 22.58 -29.85 -6.15
C ALA A 235 24.11 -29.65 -6.15
N PRO A 236 24.86 -30.30 -5.25
CA PRO A 236 26.31 -30.27 -5.35
C PRO A 236 26.70 -31.04 -6.61
N LEU A 237 27.31 -30.35 -7.57
CA LEU A 237 28.13 -30.95 -8.60
C LEU A 237 29.30 -31.66 -7.90
N PHE A 238 29.14 -32.94 -7.59
CA PHE A 238 30.26 -33.81 -7.32
C PHE A 238 30.77 -34.36 -8.65
N LYS A 239 32.08 -34.15 -8.86
CA LYS A 239 32.89 -34.68 -9.96
C LYS A 239 32.96 -36.20 -9.90
#